data_AF-A0A7S0PYX0-F1
#
_entry.id   AF-A0A7S0PYX0-F1
#
_cell.length_a   1.000
_cell.length_b   1.000
_cell.length_c   1.000
_cell.angle_alpha   90.00
_cell.angle_beta   90.00
_cell.angle_gamma   90.00
#
_symmetry.space_group_name_H-M   'P 1'
#
loop_
_entity.id
_entity.type
_entity.pdbx_description
1 polymer ?
#
loop_
_entity_poly.entity_id
_entity_poly.type
_entity_poly.pdbx_seq_one_letter_code
_entity_poly.pdbx_strand_id
1 'polypeptide(L)'
;DECLSGHAMYASSLEALEAFRRNVGVKCPVPGCVAPPFAEQTLAIRLSKEAFEQFSKAKSMVQEQQIVAEVEARVAAEVAEAARATERTRRKNHIVEKIFTVACPRCGQAFVDFSGCMALTCSRAGCNCGFCAICQKDCGNDAHQHVPVCPDNTVRNGHYASEAQYQQMLNARLSKVLRAYLQGLSREDRQHALEDCHVELRNRGLDPRQFRE
;
A
#
# COMPACT_ATOMS: atom_id res chain seq x y z
N ASP A 1 -21.83 -31.86 -45.45
CA ASP A 1 -22.29 -30.80 -44.54
C ASP A 1 -22.72 -31.32 -43.17
N GLU A 2 -23.47 -32.43 -43.06
CA GLU A 2 -23.88 -33.01 -41.76
C GLU A 2 -22.72 -33.29 -40.77
N CYS A 3 -21.60 -33.85 -41.22
CA CYS A 3 -20.47 -34.14 -40.32
C CYS A 3 -19.85 -32.87 -39.72
N LEU A 4 -19.79 -31.77 -40.49
CA LEU A 4 -19.26 -30.50 -40.01
C LEU A 4 -20.23 -29.83 -39.03
N SER A 5 -21.53 -29.91 -39.30
CA SER A 5 -22.58 -29.48 -38.37
C SER A 5 -22.51 -30.22 -37.04
N GLY A 6 -22.46 -31.55 -37.05
CA GLY A 6 -22.34 -32.35 -35.83
C GLY A 6 -21.06 -32.04 -35.05
N HIS A 7 -19.93 -31.86 -35.74
CA HIS A 7 -18.68 -31.45 -35.12
C HIS A 7 -18.74 -30.07 -34.48
N ALA A 8 -19.32 -29.07 -35.17
CA ALA A 8 -19.48 -27.72 -34.63
C ALA A 8 -20.41 -27.69 -33.40
N MET A 9 -21.49 -28.47 -33.43
CA MET A 9 -22.41 -28.62 -32.30
C MET A 9 -21.73 -29.27 -31.09
N TYR A 10 -20.94 -30.33 -31.31
CA TYR A 10 -20.15 -30.94 -30.24
C TYR A 10 -19.09 -29.98 -29.70
N ALA A 11 -18.33 -29.33 -30.58
CA ALA A 11 -17.28 -28.39 -30.17
C ALA A 11 -17.81 -27.17 -29.40
N SER A 12 -19.08 -26.80 -29.60
CA SER A 12 -19.76 -25.71 -28.89
C SER A 12 -20.68 -26.19 -27.76
N SER A 13 -20.63 -27.48 -27.40
CA SER A 13 -21.38 -28.03 -26.27
C SER A 13 -20.66 -27.78 -24.94
N LEU A 14 -21.35 -28.03 -23.82
CA LEU A 14 -20.78 -27.88 -22.49
C LEU A 14 -19.58 -28.83 -22.26
N GLU A 15 -19.63 -30.02 -22.85
CA GLU A 15 -18.60 -31.07 -22.74
C GLU A 15 -17.29 -30.68 -23.43
N ALA A 16 -17.34 -29.89 -24.51
CA ALA A 16 -16.16 -29.43 -25.24
C ALA A 16 -15.81 -27.95 -24.99
N LEU A 17 -16.55 -27.27 -24.10
CA LEU A 17 -16.50 -25.83 -23.92
C LEU A 17 -15.11 -25.31 -23.50
N GLU A 18 -14.34 -26.09 -22.74
CA GLU A 18 -12.97 -25.71 -22.37
C GLU A 18 -12.03 -25.61 -23.58
N ALA A 19 -12.11 -26.56 -24.52
CA ALA A 19 -11.32 -26.55 -25.74
C ALA A 19 -11.75 -25.41 -26.67
N PHE A 20 -13.07 -25.12 -26.69
CA PHE A 20 -13.65 -23.99 -27.41
C PHE A 20 -13.20 -22.65 -26.82
N ARG A 21 -13.19 -22.49 -25.49
CA ARG A 21 -12.74 -21.28 -24.78
C ARG A 21 -11.30 -20.89 -25.10
N ARG A 22 -10.39 -21.85 -25.22
CA ARG A 22 -8.98 -21.58 -25.51
C ARG A 22 -8.74 -21.01 -26.90
N ASN A 23 -9.63 -21.29 -27.86
CA ASN A 23 -9.41 -20.98 -29.27
C ASN A 23 -10.52 -20.11 -29.89
N VAL A 24 -11.60 -19.86 -29.14
CA VAL A 24 -12.79 -19.10 -29.54
C VAL A 24 -13.29 -19.52 -30.92
N GLY A 25 -13.44 -20.83 -31.12
CA GLY A 25 -13.82 -21.37 -32.42
C GLY A 25 -13.77 -22.90 -32.54
N VAL A 26 -14.24 -23.40 -33.68
CA VAL A 26 -14.23 -24.83 -34.02
C VAL A 26 -12.89 -25.19 -34.65
N LYS A 27 -12.14 -26.10 -34.04
CA LYS A 27 -10.87 -26.62 -34.59
C LYS A 27 -11.06 -27.87 -35.45
N CYS A 28 -10.03 -28.21 -36.21
CA CYS A 28 -9.93 -29.50 -36.87
C CYS A 28 -10.03 -30.63 -35.83
N PRO A 29 -10.85 -31.67 -36.05
CA PRO A 29 -10.98 -32.81 -35.14
C PRO A 29 -9.76 -33.73 -35.11
N VAL A 30 -8.81 -33.56 -36.03
CA VAL A 30 -7.61 -34.39 -36.12
C VAL A 30 -6.67 -34.08 -34.93
N PRO A 31 -6.35 -35.08 -34.09
CA PRO A 31 -5.44 -34.89 -32.97
C PRO A 31 -4.07 -34.35 -33.41
N GLY A 32 -3.54 -33.37 -32.69
CA GLY A 32 -2.24 -32.76 -33.00
C GLY A 32 -2.25 -31.74 -34.14
N CYS A 33 -3.40 -31.48 -34.77
CA CYS A 33 -3.51 -30.44 -35.79
C CYS A 33 -3.30 -29.04 -35.15
N VAL A 34 -2.36 -28.27 -35.72
CA VAL A 34 -2.02 -26.90 -35.30
C VAL A 34 -2.70 -25.82 -36.12
N ALA A 35 -3.56 -26.20 -37.08
CA ALA A 35 -4.31 -25.25 -37.89
C ALA A 35 -5.17 -24.32 -37.01
N PRO A 36 -5.35 -23.05 -37.42
CA PRO A 36 -6.28 -22.16 -36.73
C PRO A 36 -7.71 -22.73 -36.79
N PRO A 37 -8.61 -22.27 -35.89
CA PRO A 37 -10.02 -22.57 -36.00
C PRO A 37 -10.58 -22.24 -37.39
N PHE A 38 -11.61 -22.97 -37.81
CA PHE A 38 -12.30 -22.69 -39.06
C PHE A 38 -12.78 -21.23 -39.11
N ALA A 39 -12.64 -20.60 -40.27
CA ALA A 39 -13.14 -19.25 -40.47
C ALA A 39 -14.67 -19.21 -40.29
N GLU A 40 -15.16 -18.18 -39.62
CA GLU A 40 -16.60 -18.03 -39.34
C GLU A 40 -17.45 -17.95 -40.61
N GLN A 41 -16.93 -17.31 -41.67
CA GLN A 41 -17.57 -17.28 -42.99
C GLN A 41 -17.76 -18.70 -43.55
N THR A 42 -16.77 -19.58 -43.38
CA THR A 42 -16.87 -20.98 -43.79
C THR A 42 -17.94 -21.71 -42.98
N LEU A 43 -18.00 -21.46 -41.67
CA LEU A 43 -19.02 -22.04 -40.80
C LEU A 43 -20.42 -21.54 -41.17
N ALA A 44 -20.60 -20.25 -41.43
CA ALA A 44 -21.90 -19.67 -41.83
C ALA A 44 -22.43 -20.25 -43.15
N ILE A 45 -21.54 -20.56 -44.10
CA ILE A 45 -21.92 -21.11 -45.41
C ILE A 45 -22.19 -22.63 -45.34
N ARG A 46 -21.50 -23.36 -44.46
CA ARG A 46 -21.46 -24.84 -44.48
C ARG A 46 -22.24 -25.51 -43.35
N LEU A 47 -22.52 -24.80 -42.26
CA LEU A 47 -23.31 -25.34 -41.15
C LEU A 47 -24.79 -25.24 -41.45
N SER A 48 -25.57 -26.13 -40.84
CA SER A 48 -27.02 -25.93 -40.75
C SER A 48 -27.33 -24.70 -39.88
N LYS A 49 -28.55 -24.17 -40.02
CA LYS A 49 -29.02 -23.02 -39.25
C LYS A 49 -28.86 -23.27 -37.74
N GLU A 50 -29.29 -24.43 -37.27
CA GLU A 50 -29.26 -24.80 -35.85
C GLU A 50 -27.82 -24.90 -35.33
N ALA A 51 -26.92 -25.50 -36.12
CA ALA A 51 -25.51 -25.64 -35.74
C ALA A 51 -24.80 -24.29 -35.71
N PHE A 52 -25.11 -23.38 -36.65
CA PHE A 52 -24.54 -22.03 -36.67
C PHE A 52 -25.07 -21.17 -35.52
N GLU A 53 -26.36 -21.26 -35.18
CA GLU A 53 -26.95 -20.55 -34.02
C GLU A 53 -26.30 -20.99 -32.71
N GLN A 54 -26.09 -22.30 -32.52
CA GLN A 54 -25.40 -22.82 -31.33
C GLN A 54 -23.95 -22.32 -31.27
N PHE A 55 -23.21 -22.43 -32.38
CA PHE A 55 -21.84 -21.94 -32.48
C PHE A 55 -21.75 -20.44 -32.15
N SER A 56 -22.60 -19.61 -32.76
CA SER A 56 -22.61 -18.16 -32.58
C SER A 56 -22.90 -17.80 -31.13
N LYS A 57 -23.89 -18.46 -30.50
CA LYS A 57 -24.20 -18.26 -29.07
C LYS A 57 -23.03 -18.63 -28.17
N ALA A 58 -22.42 -19.80 -28.38
CA ALA A 58 -21.26 -20.24 -27.61
C ALA A 58 -20.07 -19.29 -27.78
N LYS A 59 -19.83 -18.80 -29.00
CA LYS A 59 -18.79 -17.83 -29.30
C LYS A 59 -19.00 -16.51 -28.58
N SER A 60 -20.20 -15.93 -28.67
CA SER A 60 -20.54 -14.69 -27.97
C SER A 60 -20.37 -14.83 -26.46
N MET A 61 -20.87 -15.92 -25.87
CA MET A 61 -20.71 -16.18 -24.43
C MET A 61 -19.24 -16.25 -24.01
N VAL A 62 -18.38 -16.93 -24.79
CA VAL A 62 -16.95 -17.02 -24.49
C VAL A 62 -16.26 -15.67 -24.64
N GLN A 63 -16.58 -14.91 -25.69
CA GLN A 63 -16.02 -13.58 -25.91
C GLN A 63 -16.41 -12.61 -24.78
N GLU A 64 -17.68 -12.60 -24.37
CA GLU A 64 -18.16 -11.82 -23.24
C GLU A 64 -17.42 -12.20 -21.94
N GLN A 65 -17.26 -13.50 -21.66
CA GLN A 65 -16.51 -13.97 -20.49
C GLN A 65 -15.05 -13.54 -20.50
N GLN A 66 -14.38 -13.57 -21.67
CA GLN A 66 -13.00 -13.13 -21.80
C GLN A 66 -12.87 -11.62 -21.57
N ILE A 67 -13.80 -10.82 -22.11
CA ILE A 67 -13.85 -9.37 -21.88
C ILE A 67 -14.06 -9.07 -20.39
N VAL A 68 -15.01 -9.75 -19.74
CA VAL A 68 -15.26 -9.58 -18.30
C VAL A 68 -14.01 -9.92 -17.49
N ALA A 69 -13.36 -11.06 -17.76
CA ALA A 69 -12.16 -11.47 -17.06
C ALA A 69 -10.99 -10.49 -17.24
N GLU A 70 -10.82 -9.93 -18.46
CA GLU A 70 -9.80 -8.92 -18.72
C GLU A 70 -10.08 -7.62 -17.94
N VAL A 71 -11.34 -7.16 -17.94
CA VAL A 71 -11.75 -5.97 -17.19
C VAL A 71 -11.56 -6.18 -15.69
N GLU A 72 -11.97 -7.32 -15.15
CA GLU A 72 -11.77 -7.67 -13.74
C GLU A 72 -10.29 -7.69 -13.36
N ALA A 73 -9.43 -8.28 -14.19
CA ALA A 73 -7.98 -8.30 -13.97
C ALA A 73 -7.37 -6.89 -13.96
N ARG A 74 -7.80 -6.02 -14.88
CA ARG A 74 -7.38 -4.62 -14.94
C ARG A 74 -7.83 -3.84 -13.70
N VAL A 75 -9.10 -3.95 -13.32
CA VAL A 75 -9.65 -3.29 -12.13
C VAL A 75 -8.93 -3.79 -10.86
N ALA A 76 -8.69 -5.09 -10.74
CA ALA A 76 -7.95 -5.64 -9.60
C ALA A 76 -6.52 -5.09 -9.50
N ALA A 77 -5.83 -4.94 -10.63
CA ALA A 77 -4.50 -4.34 -10.68
C ALA A 77 -4.52 -2.86 -10.27
N GLU A 78 -5.48 -2.08 -10.76
CA GLU A 78 -5.66 -0.67 -10.40
C GLU A 78 -5.98 -0.48 -8.91
N VAL A 79 -6.86 -1.32 -8.35
CA VAL A 79 -7.20 -1.32 -6.92
C VAL A 79 -5.98 -1.66 -6.07
N ALA A 80 -5.21 -2.68 -6.46
CA ALA A 80 -4.00 -3.07 -5.73
C ALA A 80 -2.96 -1.94 -5.71
N GLU A 81 -2.79 -1.23 -6.84
CA GLU A 81 -1.87 -0.10 -6.92
C GLU A 81 -2.33 1.10 -6.09
N ALA A 82 -3.62 1.45 -6.16
CA ALA A 82 -4.21 2.51 -5.34
C ALA A 82 -4.10 2.21 -3.83
N ALA A 83 -4.29 0.94 -3.44
CA ALA A 83 -4.10 0.50 -2.07
C ALA A 83 -2.64 0.67 -1.62
N ARG A 84 -1.66 0.29 -2.44
CA ARG A 84 -0.23 0.50 -2.15
C ARG A 84 0.12 1.98 -2.00
N ALA A 85 -0.39 2.85 -2.87
CA ALA A 85 -0.15 4.29 -2.79
C ALA A 85 -0.75 4.91 -1.51
N THR A 86 -1.97 4.48 -1.14
CA THR A 86 -2.63 4.90 0.11
C THR A 86 -1.83 4.45 1.33
N GLU A 87 -1.35 3.21 1.31
CA GLU A 87 -0.53 2.63 2.36
C GLU A 87 0.84 3.31 2.51
N ARG A 88 1.47 3.75 1.40
CA ARG A 88 2.67 4.60 1.42
C ARG A 88 2.40 5.94 2.10
N THR A 89 1.32 6.62 1.68
CA THR A 89 0.91 7.91 2.26
C THR A 89 0.63 7.79 3.76
N ARG A 90 -0.06 6.72 4.18
CA ARG A 90 -0.33 6.43 5.59
C ARG A 90 0.95 6.26 6.41
N ARG A 91 1.94 5.52 5.89
CA ARG A 91 3.24 5.33 6.57
C ARG A 91 4.00 6.65 6.69
N LYS A 92 4.07 7.44 5.62
CA LYS A 92 4.68 8.77 5.64
C LYS A 92 4.03 9.64 6.71
N ASN A 93 2.70 9.75 6.72
CA ASN A 93 1.98 10.55 7.69
C ASN A 93 2.22 10.05 9.13
N HIS A 94 2.26 8.74 9.34
CA HIS A 94 2.60 8.19 10.66
C HIS A 94 4.00 8.62 11.11
N ILE A 95 5.02 8.50 10.26
CA ILE A 95 6.39 8.91 10.59
C ILE A 95 6.43 10.41 10.90
N VAL A 96 5.83 11.24 10.06
CA VAL A 96 5.87 12.70 10.26
C VAL A 96 5.09 13.11 11.49
N GLU A 97 3.84 12.68 11.64
CA GLU A 97 2.94 13.17 12.69
C GLU A 97 3.12 12.49 14.05
N LYS A 98 3.50 11.21 14.08
CA LYS A 98 3.58 10.43 15.32
C LYS A 98 5.01 10.19 15.80
N ILE A 99 5.98 10.25 14.89
CA ILE A 99 7.39 10.11 15.25
C ILE A 99 8.04 11.48 15.28
N PHE A 100 8.10 12.20 14.16
CA PHE A 100 8.90 13.42 14.06
C PHE A 100 8.27 14.63 14.74
N THR A 101 6.94 14.76 14.71
CA THR A 101 6.27 15.87 15.38
C THR A 101 6.26 15.66 16.90
N VAL A 102 6.81 16.63 17.63
CA VAL A 102 6.63 16.69 19.08
C VAL A 102 5.22 17.19 19.35
N ALA A 103 4.43 16.39 20.06
CA ALA A 103 3.04 16.70 20.32
C ALA A 103 2.64 16.36 21.76
N CYS A 104 1.58 17.01 22.23
CA CYS A 104 0.96 16.67 23.51
C CYS A 104 0.49 15.20 23.51
N PRO A 105 0.92 14.37 24.48
CA PRO A 105 0.56 12.96 24.51
C PRO A 105 -0.92 12.70 24.79
N ARG A 106 -1.65 13.67 25.34
CA ARG A 106 -3.11 13.55 25.58
C ARG A 106 -3.96 13.94 24.38
N CYS A 107 -3.68 15.09 23.78
CA CYS A 107 -4.59 15.71 22.83
C CYS A 107 -4.01 15.88 21.41
N GLY A 108 -2.75 15.52 21.20
CA GLY A 108 -2.08 15.58 19.90
C GLY A 108 -1.71 16.98 19.41
N GLN A 109 -1.88 18.03 20.21
CA GLN A 109 -1.48 19.39 19.83
C GLN A 109 0.03 19.44 19.57
N ALA A 110 0.43 19.86 18.37
CA ALA A 110 1.83 20.01 18.00
C ALA A 110 2.50 21.14 18.79
N PHE A 111 3.77 20.92 19.12
CA PHE A 111 4.67 21.88 19.74
C PHE A 111 5.60 22.46 18.67
N VAL A 112 5.63 23.79 18.53
CA VAL A 112 6.31 24.48 17.42
C VAL A 112 7.62 25.12 17.85
N ASP A 113 7.65 25.77 19.01
CA ASP A 113 8.80 26.61 19.42
C ASP A 113 9.40 26.15 20.74
N PHE A 114 10.71 25.89 20.75
CA PHE A 114 11.45 25.61 21.98
C PHE A 114 12.00 26.91 22.58
N SER A 115 11.62 27.20 23.82
CA SER A 115 12.02 28.42 24.55
C SER A 115 13.05 28.14 25.67
N GLY A 116 13.68 26.95 25.65
CA GLY A 116 14.73 26.57 26.58
C GLY A 116 14.29 25.60 27.68
N CYS A 117 13.02 25.61 28.12
CA CYS A 117 12.53 24.65 29.12
C CYS A 117 12.03 23.36 28.47
N MET A 118 12.49 22.21 28.96
CA MET A 118 12.11 20.89 28.46
C MET A 118 10.90 20.27 29.19
N ALA A 119 10.33 20.97 30.17
CA ALA A 119 9.05 20.64 30.78
C ALA A 119 7.94 21.48 30.12
N LEU A 120 7.21 20.87 29.20
CA LEU A 120 6.20 21.56 28.40
C LEU A 120 4.82 21.44 29.03
N THR A 121 4.01 22.48 28.88
CA THR A 121 2.58 22.43 29.19
C THR A 121 1.79 22.67 27.93
N CYS A 122 0.81 21.81 27.65
CA CYS A 122 -0.03 21.90 26.47
C CYS A 122 -0.88 23.19 26.49
N SER A 123 -0.78 24.00 25.44
CA SER A 123 -1.51 25.26 25.28
C SER A 123 -2.98 25.09 24.89
N ARG A 124 -3.42 23.88 24.53
CA ARG A 124 -4.81 23.63 24.15
C ARG A 124 -5.73 23.84 25.35
N ALA A 125 -6.69 24.75 25.19
CA ALA A 125 -7.70 25.04 26.20
C ALA A 125 -8.36 23.74 26.71
N GLY A 126 -8.36 23.56 28.04
CA GLY A 126 -8.94 22.40 28.71
C GLY A 126 -8.04 21.16 28.78
N CYS A 127 -6.85 21.14 28.16
CA CYS A 127 -5.95 19.99 28.25
C CYS A 127 -4.96 20.09 29.43
N ASN A 128 -4.22 21.20 29.52
CA ASN A 128 -3.23 21.48 30.58
C ASN A 128 -2.22 20.36 30.87
N CYS A 129 -1.99 19.45 29.91
CA CYS A 129 -1.05 18.35 30.07
C CYS A 129 0.38 18.89 30.23
N GLY A 130 1.03 18.57 31.36
CA GLY A 130 2.47 18.70 31.51
C GLY A 130 3.16 17.47 30.90
N PHE A 131 4.12 17.65 30.01
CA PHE A 131 4.83 16.55 29.36
C PHE A 131 6.29 16.89 29.06
N CYS A 132 7.11 15.86 28.90
CA CYS A 132 8.52 16.02 28.57
C CYS A 132 8.71 16.38 27.10
N ALA A 133 9.46 17.44 26.80
CA ALA A 133 9.80 17.84 25.42
C ALA A 133 10.59 16.76 24.66
N ILE A 134 11.33 15.90 25.37
CA ILE A 134 12.24 14.92 24.75
C ILE A 134 11.52 13.58 24.53
N CYS A 135 11.09 12.93 25.62
CA CYS A 135 10.52 11.58 25.55
C CYS A 135 9.01 11.59 25.28
N GLN A 136 8.35 12.76 25.42
CA GLN A 136 6.91 12.97 25.28
C GLN A 136 6.04 12.21 26.31
N LYS A 137 6.61 11.85 27.46
CA LYS A 137 5.87 11.24 28.56
C LYS A 137 4.85 12.24 29.14
N ASP A 138 3.61 11.80 29.25
CA ASP A 138 2.57 12.49 30.04
C ASP A 138 2.96 12.48 31.53
N CYS A 139 3.06 13.67 32.12
CA CYS A 139 3.49 13.88 33.51
C CYS A 139 2.40 14.54 34.35
N GLY A 140 1.11 14.42 33.98
CA GLY A 140 0.07 15.10 34.73
C GLY A 140 -0.05 16.56 34.28
N ASN A 141 0.19 17.49 35.20
CA ASN A 141 0.14 18.93 34.93
C ASN A 141 1.53 19.57 34.94
N ASP A 142 2.56 18.79 35.29
CA ASP A 142 3.92 19.30 35.41
C ASP A 142 4.97 18.21 35.13
N ALA A 143 5.84 18.45 34.15
CA ALA A 143 6.94 17.55 33.79
C ALA A 143 8.27 17.89 34.48
N HIS A 144 8.35 18.94 35.30
CA HIS A 144 9.61 19.37 35.94
C HIS A 144 10.23 18.28 36.82
N GLN A 145 9.43 17.41 37.46
CA GLN A 145 9.99 16.29 38.22
C GLN A 145 10.56 15.18 37.33
N HIS A 146 10.02 15.01 36.12
CA HIS A 146 10.43 13.95 35.21
C HIS A 146 11.68 14.34 34.40
N VAL A 147 11.76 15.57 33.90
CA VAL A 147 12.82 16.01 32.97
C VAL A 147 14.24 15.71 33.48
N PRO A 148 14.62 16.00 34.75
CA PRO A 148 15.95 15.72 35.28
C PRO A 148 16.34 14.24 35.31
N VAL A 149 15.34 13.35 35.41
CA VAL A 149 15.52 11.89 35.52
C VAL A 149 15.12 11.16 34.24
N CYS A 150 14.82 11.90 33.17
CA CYS A 150 14.45 11.33 31.89
C CYS A 150 15.67 10.61 31.28
N PRO A 151 15.55 9.32 30.88
CA PRO A 151 16.67 8.59 30.28
C PRO A 151 17.19 9.20 28.97
N ASP A 152 16.34 9.94 28.26
CA ASP A 152 16.68 10.61 27.01
C ASP A 152 17.28 12.02 27.25
N ASN A 153 17.32 12.51 28.50
CA ASN A 153 17.93 13.78 28.84
C ASN A 153 19.43 13.62 29.13
N THR A 154 20.27 14.13 28.22
CA THR A 154 21.73 14.13 28.37
C THR A 154 22.25 15.34 29.15
N VAL A 155 21.41 16.36 29.38
CA VAL A 155 21.71 17.48 30.27
C VAL A 155 21.40 17.07 31.71
N ARG A 156 22.39 16.50 32.39
CA ARG A 156 22.25 15.96 33.75
C ARG A 156 21.61 16.97 34.69
N ASN A 157 20.53 16.55 35.34
CA ASN A 157 19.79 17.30 36.36
C ASN A 157 19.26 18.69 35.91
N GLY A 158 19.19 18.94 34.60
CA GLY A 158 18.76 20.23 34.05
C GLY A 158 17.34 20.18 33.48
N HIS A 159 16.57 21.24 33.73
CA HIS A 159 15.29 21.51 33.04
C HIS A 159 15.47 22.30 31.75
N TYR A 160 16.61 22.96 31.64
CA TYR A 160 16.92 23.88 30.55
C TYR A 160 18.01 23.31 29.65
N ALA A 161 17.86 23.51 28.35
CA ALA A 161 18.86 23.17 27.35
C ALA A 161 18.92 24.26 26.28
N SER A 162 20.06 24.39 25.60
CA SER A 162 20.11 25.17 24.37
C SER A 162 19.32 24.48 23.26
N GLU A 163 18.90 25.23 22.23
CA GLU A 163 18.25 24.66 21.05
C GLU A 163 19.05 23.49 20.46
N ALA A 164 20.38 23.66 20.32
CA ALA A 164 21.26 22.63 19.78
C ALA A 164 21.27 21.35 20.63
N GLN A 165 21.33 21.49 21.96
CA GLN A 165 21.26 20.35 22.88
C GLN A 165 19.90 19.65 22.80
N TYR A 166 18.82 20.43 22.78
CA TYR A 166 17.46 19.91 22.66
C TYR A 166 17.27 19.12 21.35
N GLN A 167 17.67 19.70 20.22
CA GLN A 167 17.59 19.04 18.91
C GLN A 167 18.41 17.75 18.88
N GLN A 168 19.59 17.73 19.49
CA GLN A 168 20.41 16.52 19.59
C GLN A 168 19.70 15.40 20.38
N MET A 169 19.16 15.71 21.56
CA MET A 169 18.45 14.74 22.40
C MET A 169 17.17 14.25 21.71
N LEU A 170 16.40 15.18 21.14
CA LEU A 170 15.18 14.86 20.41
C LEU A 170 15.50 13.94 19.23
N ASN A 171 16.42 14.32 18.35
CA ASN A 171 16.77 13.52 17.18
C ASN A 171 17.33 12.13 17.55
N ALA A 172 18.06 12.00 18.66
CA ALA A 172 18.49 10.71 19.18
C ALA A 172 17.29 9.83 19.57
N ARG A 173 16.33 10.37 20.34
CA ARG A 173 15.08 9.68 20.71
C ARG A 173 14.26 9.31 19.48
N LEU A 174 14.07 10.26 18.56
CA LEU A 174 13.30 10.05 17.33
C LEU A 174 13.92 8.96 16.46
N SER A 175 15.25 8.93 16.34
CA SER A 175 15.96 7.88 15.60
C SER A 175 15.72 6.49 16.21
N LYS A 176 15.69 6.38 17.54
CA LYS A 176 15.36 5.12 18.23
C LYS A 176 13.93 4.67 17.93
N VAL A 177 12.96 5.58 18.00
CA VAL A 177 11.55 5.29 17.73
C VAL A 177 11.33 4.94 16.26
N LEU A 178 11.96 5.67 15.33
CA LEU A 178 11.89 5.38 13.91
C LEU A 178 12.48 4.00 13.59
N ARG A 179 13.64 3.63 14.16
CA ARG A 179 14.20 2.28 13.99
C ARG A 179 13.21 1.21 14.44
N ALA A 180 12.62 1.35 15.61
CA ALA A 180 11.65 0.40 16.13
C ALA A 180 10.41 0.28 15.21
N TYR A 181 9.92 1.40 14.68
CA TYR A 181 8.81 1.40 13.72
C TYR A 181 9.20 0.67 12.41
N LEU A 182 10.36 0.99 11.84
CA LEU A 182 10.84 0.41 10.57
C LEU A 182 11.20 -1.08 10.68
N GLN A 183 11.53 -1.57 11.88
CA GLN A 183 11.74 -3.00 12.13
C GLN A 183 10.47 -3.84 11.95
N GLY A 184 9.28 -3.25 12.14
CA GLY A 184 8.00 -3.91 11.89
C GLY A 184 7.56 -3.96 10.43
N LEU A 185 8.32 -3.34 9.52
CA LEU A 185 7.98 -3.25 8.10
C LEU A 185 8.77 -4.25 7.25
N SER A 186 8.20 -4.59 6.08
CA SER A 186 8.95 -5.30 5.03
C SER A 186 10.13 -4.46 4.54
N ARG A 187 11.14 -5.11 3.95
CA ARG A 187 12.31 -4.42 3.39
C ARG A 187 11.92 -3.38 2.34
N GLU A 188 10.94 -3.71 1.51
CA GLU A 188 10.42 -2.82 0.47
C GLU A 188 9.71 -1.61 1.10
N ASP A 189 8.78 -1.83 2.03
CA ASP A 189 8.07 -0.75 2.73
C ASP A 189 9.01 0.16 3.51
N ARG A 190 10.06 -0.40 4.12
CA ARG A 190 11.08 0.37 4.81
C ARG A 190 11.82 1.31 3.86
N GLN A 191 12.25 0.80 2.71
CA GLN A 191 12.94 1.59 1.70
C GLN A 191 12.05 2.74 1.20
N HIS A 192 10.80 2.41 0.86
CA HIS A 192 9.79 3.38 0.43
C HIS A 192 9.52 4.46 1.48
N ALA A 193 9.36 4.08 2.75
CA ALA A 193 9.15 5.02 3.84
C ALA A 193 10.33 6.01 4.00
N LEU A 194 11.57 5.52 3.86
CA LEU A 194 12.77 6.37 3.95
C LEU A 194 12.91 7.32 2.76
N GLU A 195 12.52 6.90 1.56
CA GLU A 195 12.47 7.75 0.35
C GLU A 195 11.40 8.83 0.48
N ASP A 196 10.19 8.44 0.90
CA ASP A 196 9.04 9.33 1.03
C ASP A 196 9.25 10.39 2.12
N CYS A 197 10.05 10.07 3.15
CA CYS A 197 10.42 10.96 4.26
C CYS A 197 11.80 11.62 4.11
N HIS A 198 12.43 11.60 2.93
CA HIS A 198 13.82 12.07 2.79
C HIS A 198 14.01 13.56 3.14
N VAL A 199 13.01 14.41 2.86
CA VAL A 199 13.06 15.85 3.18
C VAL A 199 13.05 16.06 4.68
N GLU A 200 12.15 15.36 5.38
CA GLU A 200 11.96 15.44 6.82
C GLU A 200 13.20 14.91 7.56
N LEU A 201 13.80 13.82 7.05
CA LEU A 201 15.08 13.31 7.54
C LEU A 201 16.21 14.33 7.34
N ARG A 202 16.33 14.92 6.15
CA ARG A 202 17.34 15.95 5.84
C ARG A 202 17.20 17.18 6.72
N ASN A 203 15.99 17.70 6.90
CA ASN A 203 15.72 18.86 7.74
C ASN A 203 16.13 18.65 9.20
N ARG A 204 16.16 17.39 9.65
CA ARG A 204 16.62 16.99 11.00
C ARG A 204 18.09 16.59 11.06
N GLY A 205 18.82 16.61 9.94
CA GLY A 205 20.20 16.15 9.87
C GLY A 205 20.36 14.63 10.07
N LEU A 206 19.32 13.85 9.77
CA LEU A 206 19.33 12.39 9.89
C LEU A 206 19.65 11.75 8.53
N ASP A 207 20.71 10.95 8.47
CA ASP A 207 21.07 10.18 7.27
C ASP A 207 20.13 8.98 7.09
N PRO A 208 19.40 8.83 5.96
CA PRO A 208 18.55 7.67 5.71
C PRO A 208 19.29 6.32 5.77
N ARG A 209 20.60 6.30 5.47
CA ARG A 209 21.40 5.07 5.46
C ARG A 209 21.49 4.39 6.82
N GLN A 210 21.38 5.16 7.91
CA GLN A 210 21.41 4.61 9.28
C GLN A 210 20.17 3.78 9.67
N PHE A 211 19.18 3.71 8.78
CA PHE A 211 17.89 3.04 8.98
C PHE A 211 17.63 1.92 7.97
N ARG A 212 18.58 1.59 7.08
CA ARG A 212 18.38 0.62 6.00
C ARG A 212 18.58 -0.84 6.44
N GLU A 213 19.32 -1.07 7.53
CA GLU A 213 19.54 -2.38 8.17
C GLU A 213 18.35 -2.79 9.04
#